data_AF-A0A1H2VMP5-F1
#
_entry.id   AF-A0A1H2VMP5-F1
#
_cell.length_a   1.000
_cell.length_b   1.000
_cell.length_c   1.000
_cell.angle_alpha   90.00
_cell.angle_beta   90.00
_cell.angle_gamma   90.00
#
_symmetry.space_group_name_H-M   'P 1'
#
loop_
_entity.id
_entity.type
_entity.pdbx_description
1 polymer ?
#
loop_
_entity_poly.entity_id
_entity_poly.type
_entity_poly.pdbx_seq_one_letter_code
_entity_poly.pdbx_strand_id
1 'polypeptide(L)'
;MITENQVKNYLRSKDKDYVNKLIESLYEQDDEDIDPSHKACPICGSVHFKKNGKDKNGHQRYICLDCHKSFSDRTNTLFYWS
;
A
#
# COMPACT_ATOMS: atom_id res chain seq x y z
N MET A 1 -12.66 4.74 13.53
CA MET A 1 -11.18 4.77 13.48
C MET A 1 -10.65 4.23 14.79
N ILE A 2 -9.71 3.29 14.75
CA ILE A 2 -9.02 2.81 15.96
C ILE A 2 -8.05 3.90 16.42
N THR A 3 -8.01 4.17 17.73
CA THR A 3 -7.08 5.13 18.33
C THR A 3 -5.79 4.45 18.76
N GLU A 4 -4.71 5.22 18.84
CA GLU A 4 -3.41 4.74 19.32
C GLU A 4 -3.51 4.09 20.70
N ASN A 5 -4.34 4.65 21.59
CA ASN A 5 -4.55 4.10 22.94
C ASN A 5 -5.27 2.74 22.91
N GLN A 6 -6.22 2.54 21.99
CA GLN A 6 -6.88 1.24 21.83
C GLN A 6 -5.89 0.17 21.35
N VAL A 7 -4.97 0.53 20.43
CA VAL A 7 -3.90 -0.37 19.98
C VAL A 7 -2.94 -0.70 21.13
N LYS A 8 -2.47 0.30 21.88
CA LYS A 8 -1.56 0.11 23.01
C LYS A 8 -2.15 -0.80 24.08
N ASN A 9 -3.42 -0.62 24.42
CA ASN A 9 -4.10 -1.45 25.41
C ASN A 9 -4.24 -2.91 24.93
N TYR A 10 -4.54 -3.10 23.65
CA TYR A 10 -4.58 -4.44 23.05
C TYR A 10 -3.21 -5.11 23.10
N LEU A 11 -2.15 -4.45 22.65
CA LEU A 11 -0.80 -5.03 22.63
C LEU A 11 -0.28 -5.34 24.04
N ARG A 12 -0.58 -4.50 25.04
CA ARG A 12 -0.24 -4.76 26.45
C ARG A 12 -0.91 -6.01 27.03
N SER A 13 -2.01 -6.46 26.44
CA SER A 13 -2.72 -7.67 26.88
C SER A 13 -2.13 -8.97 26.33
N LYS A 14 -1.12 -8.89 25.45
CA LYS A 14 -0.51 -10.03 24.77
C LYS A 14 0.87 -10.32 25.32
N ASP A 15 1.31 -11.57 25.19
CA ASP A 15 2.67 -11.96 25.53
C ASP A 15 3.67 -11.41 24.51
N LYS A 16 4.95 -11.36 24.91
CA LYS A 16 6.03 -10.78 24.11
C LYS A 16 6.26 -11.53 22.80
N ASP A 17 6.07 -12.86 22.78
CA ASP A 17 6.27 -13.68 21.59
C ASP A 17 5.21 -13.38 20.53
N TYR A 18 3.94 -13.27 20.95
CA TYR A 18 2.86 -12.83 20.08
C TYR A 18 3.12 -11.44 19.49
N VAL A 19 3.54 -10.48 20.32
CA VAL A 19 3.80 -9.11 19.86
C VAL A 19 4.97 -9.09 18.86
N ASN A 20 6.04 -9.82 19.14
CA ASN A 20 7.18 -9.91 18.23
C ASN A 20 6.80 -10.53 16.88
N LYS A 21 6.07 -11.66 16.87
CA LYS A 21 5.57 -12.29 15.64
C LYS A 21 4.65 -11.37 14.83
N LEU A 22 3.80 -10.61 15.53
CA LEU A 22 2.93 -9.63 14.87
C LEU A 22 3.78 -8.52 14.22
N ILE A 23 4.78 -8.00 14.93
CA ILE A 23 5.71 -6.99 14.41
C ILE A 23 6.47 -7.54 13.19
N GLU A 24 7.00 -8.76 13.26
CA GLU A 24 7.67 -9.43 12.13
C GLU A 24 6.73 -9.54 10.92
N SER A 25 5.48 -10.00 11.11
CA SER A 25 4.50 -10.09 10.01
C SER A 25 4.12 -8.74 9.37
N LEU A 26 4.28 -7.64 10.10
CA LEU A 26 4.06 -6.29 9.58
C LEU A 26 5.26 -5.79 8.77
N TYR A 27 6.47 -6.30 9.05
CA TYR A 27 7.71 -5.97 8.33
C TYR A 27 8.02 -6.95 7.18
N GLU A 28 7.50 -8.18 7.20
CA GLU A 28 7.62 -9.18 6.12
C GLU A 28 6.89 -8.77 4.83
N GLN A 29 6.17 -7.65 4.83
CA GLN A 29 5.84 -6.95 3.59
C GLN A 29 7.09 -6.25 3.06
N ASP A 30 8.08 -7.03 2.63
CA ASP A 30 9.25 -6.51 1.96
C ASP A 30 8.82 -5.76 0.69
N ASP A 31 9.11 -4.46 0.73
CA ASP A 31 9.07 -3.44 -0.33
C ASP A 31 9.99 -3.81 -1.52
N GLU A 32 9.88 -5.00 -2.12
CA GLU A 32 10.63 -5.30 -3.35
C GLU A 32 9.96 -4.74 -4.61
N ASP A 33 8.72 -4.25 -4.53
CA ASP A 33 7.97 -3.81 -5.72
C ASP A 33 7.18 -2.50 -5.57
N ILE A 34 7.24 -1.83 -4.41
CA ILE A 34 6.64 -0.50 -4.25
C ILE A 34 7.62 0.51 -4.86
N ASP A 35 7.31 0.94 -6.09
CA ASP A 35 7.92 2.13 -6.65
C ASP A 35 7.73 3.27 -5.65
N PRO A 36 8.81 3.89 -5.13
CA PRO A 36 8.72 4.95 -4.14
C PRO A 36 7.89 6.16 -4.62
N SER A 37 7.59 6.27 -5.92
CA SER A 37 6.68 7.28 -6.47
C SER A 37 5.20 7.06 -6.11
N HIS A 38 4.77 5.85 -5.76
CA HIS A 38 3.40 5.55 -5.34
C HIS A 38 3.39 4.78 -4.03
N LYS A 39 3.15 5.47 -2.92
CA LYS A 39 2.97 4.83 -1.60
C LYS A 39 1.56 4.31 -1.36
N ALA A 40 0.60 4.73 -2.17
CA ALA A 40 -0.81 4.35 -2.05
C ALA A 40 -1.54 4.55 -3.39
N CYS A 41 -2.68 3.89 -3.55
CA CYS A 41 -3.62 4.12 -4.62
C CYS A 41 -4.10 5.58 -4.57
N PRO A 42 -3.90 6.39 -5.63
CA PRO A 42 -4.31 7.79 -5.66
C PRO A 42 -5.83 7.98 -5.76
N ILE A 43 -6.59 6.88 -5.83
CA ILE A 43 -8.04 6.90 -5.99
C ILE A 43 -8.76 6.58 -4.67
N CYS A 44 -8.23 5.64 -3.87
CA CYS A 44 -8.86 5.24 -2.59
C CYS A 44 -7.92 5.31 -1.37
N GLY A 45 -6.64 5.60 -1.55
CA GLY A 45 -5.65 5.65 -0.45
C GLY A 45 -5.15 4.30 0.04
N SER A 46 -5.59 3.18 -0.54
CA SER A 46 -5.10 1.85 -0.18
C SER A 46 -3.63 1.64 -0.53
N VAL A 47 -2.88 0.98 0.36
CA VAL A 47 -1.50 0.52 0.09
C VAL A 47 -1.47 -0.86 -0.59
N HIS A 48 -2.62 -1.52 -0.73
CA HIS A 48 -2.74 -2.81 -1.42
C HIS A 48 -2.92 -2.59 -2.93
N PHE A 49 -1.81 -2.57 -3.65
CA PHE A 49 -1.79 -2.54 -5.11
C PHE A 49 -0.58 -3.30 -5.65
N LYS A 50 -0.61 -3.66 -6.93
CA LYS A 50 0.50 -4.34 -7.61
C LYS A 50 0.76 -3.79 -8.99
N LYS A 51 1.96 -4.02 -9.54
CA LYS A 51 2.30 -3.69 -10.93
C LYS A 51 1.35 -4.39 -11.90
N ASN A 52 0.88 -3.66 -12.91
CA ASN A 52 -0.09 -4.10 -13.92
C ASN A 52 0.40 -3.77 -15.34
N GLY A 53 1.66 -4.15 -15.62
CA GLY A 53 2.31 -3.88 -16.90
C GLY A 53 2.73 -2.42 -17.10
N LYS A 54 3.14 -2.09 -18.33
CA LYS A 54 3.50 -0.72 -18.74
C LYS A 54 2.53 -0.22 -19.81
N ASP A 55 2.36 1.09 -19.92
CA ASP A 55 1.61 1.70 -21.03
C ASP A 55 2.42 1.69 -22.35
N LYS A 56 1.81 2.18 -23.43
CA LYS A 56 2.44 2.28 -24.76
C LYS A 56 3.72 3.13 -24.78
N ASN A 57 3.87 4.03 -23.80
CA ASN A 57 4.99 4.96 -23.66
C ASN A 57 6.04 4.45 -22.65
N GLY A 58 5.83 3.26 -22.07
CA GLY A 58 6.74 2.63 -21.10
C GLY A 58 6.49 3.01 -19.64
N HIS A 59 5.44 3.78 -19.32
CA HIS A 59 5.11 4.15 -17.93
C HIS A 59 4.53 2.96 -17.17
N GLN A 60 4.96 2.79 -15.93
CA GLN A 60 4.48 1.72 -15.08
C GLN A 60 3.00 1.94 -14.71
N ARG A 61 2.17 0.93 -14.94
CA ARG A 61 0.79 0.89 -14.48
C ARG A 61 0.69 0.03 -13.23
N TYR A 62 -0.25 0.35 -12.38
CA TYR A 62 -0.58 -0.36 -11.16
C TYR A 62 -2.08 -0.67 -11.13
N ILE A 63 -2.47 -1.71 -10.41
CA ILE A 63 -3.87 -2.01 -10.10
C ILE A 63 -4.05 -2.10 -8.59
N CYS A 64 -4.98 -1.33 -8.06
CA CYS A 64 -5.37 -1.42 -6.65
C CYS A 64 -6.20 -2.68 -6.42
N LEU A 65 -5.87 -3.43 -5.37
CA LEU A 65 -6.54 -4.68 -5.03
C LEU A 65 -7.82 -4.45 -4.21
N ASP A 66 -7.97 -3.27 -3.60
CA ASP A 66 -9.16 -2.93 -2.82
C ASP A 66 -10.25 -2.24 -3.66
N CYS A 67 -9.88 -1.23 -4.47
CA CYS A 67 -10.84 -0.52 -5.32
C CYS A 67 -10.89 -1.02 -6.77
N HIS A 68 -10.01 -1.97 -7.14
CA HIS A 68 -9.91 -2.57 -8.47
C HIS A 68 -9.66 -1.60 -9.64
N LYS A 69 -9.27 -0.36 -9.35
CA LYS A 69 -8.94 0.64 -10.37
C LYS A 69 -7.45 0.59 -10.72
N SER A 70 -7.16 0.81 -12.00
CA SER A 70 -5.80 1.00 -12.47
C SER A 70 -5.35 2.45 -12.30
N PHE A 71 -4.08 2.66 -12.01
CA PHE A 71 -3.46 3.98 -11.92
C PHE A 71 -1.99 3.92 -12.38
N SER A 72 -1.35 5.08 -12.50
CA SER A 72 0.07 5.27 -12.82
C SER A 72 0.56 6.59 -12.22
N ASP A 73 1.83 6.90 -12.42
CA ASP A 73 2.50 8.19 -12.16
C ASP A 73 1.81 9.42 -12.73
N ARG A 74 0.97 9.22 -13.74
CA ARG A 74 0.19 10.27 -14.38
C ARG A 74 -1.23 10.40 -13.84
N THR A 75 -1.68 9.48 -12.98
CA THR A 75 -3.04 9.56 -12.41
C THR A 75 -3.18 10.85 -11.60
N ASN A 76 -4.26 11.60 -11.86
CA ASN A 76 -4.50 12.95 -11.32
C ASN A 76 -3.50 14.03 -11.79
N THR A 77 -2.72 13.78 -12.83
CA THR A 77 -1.93 14.82 -13.51
C THR A 77 -2.66 15.30 -14.77
N LEU A 78 -2.30 16.49 -15.26
CA LEU A 78 -2.82 17.03 -16.53
C LEU A 78 -2.54 16.12 -17.73
N PHE A 79 -1.56 15.21 -17.62
CA PHE A 79 -1.11 14.32 -18.69
C PHE A 79 -1.72 12.91 -18.61
N TYR A 80 -2.75 12.68 -17.79
CA TYR A 80 -3.35 11.36 -17.64
C TYR A 80 -3.92 10.78 -18.95
N TRP A 81 -4.42 11.63 -19.84
CA TRP A 81 -5.08 11.24 -21.10
C TRP A 81 -4.17 11.33 -22.34
N SER A 82 -2.88 11.66 -22.17
CA SER A 82 -1.92 11.91 -23.26
C SER A 82 -1.13 10.66 -23.67
#